data_AF-A0A522W3X8-F1
#
_entry.id   AF-A0A522W3X8-F1
#
_cell.length_a   1.000
_cell.length_b   1.000
_cell.length_c   1.000
_cell.angle_alpha   90.00
_cell.angle_beta   90.00
_cell.angle_gamma   90.00
#
_symmetry.space_group_name_H-M   'P 1'
#
loop_
_entity.id
_entity.type
_entity.pdbx_description
1 polymer ?
#
loop_
_entity_poly.entity_id
_entity_poly.type
_entity_poly.pdbx_seq_one_letter_code
_entity_poly.pdbx_strand_id
1 'polypeptide(L)' 'MPRPYSVDLRERVVSAVAKGASRRQAAVQFGVAISTVNTWVWRLEKTGSVAPGQMGEVRHSRLTL' A
#
# COMPACT_ATOMS: atom_id res chain seq x y z
N MET A 1 -4.10 -16.30 7.91
CA MET A 1 -4.35 -14.86 7.69
C MET A 1 -3.71 -14.45 6.37
N PRO A 2 -4.40 -13.75 5.47
CA PRO A 2 -3.78 -13.22 4.26
C PRO A 2 -2.69 -12.22 4.65
N ARG A 3 -1.46 -12.45 4.18
CA ARG A 3 -0.37 -11.50 4.39
C ARG A 3 -0.58 -10.29 3.48
N PRO A 4 -0.48 -9.06 4.01
CA PRO A 4 -0.54 -7.88 3.17
C PRO A 4 0.63 -7.85 2.20
N TYR A 5 0.39 -7.29 1.01
CA TYR A 5 1.47 -6.92 0.09
C TYR A 5 2.47 -5.98 0.79
N SER A 6 3.76 -6.19 0.49
CA SER A 6 4.87 -5.39 1.04
C SER A 6 4.68 -3.90 0.74
N VAL A 7 5.17 -3.05 1.64
CA VAL A 7 5.08 -1.59 1.50
C VAL A 7 5.80 -1.11 0.23
N ASP A 8 6.99 -1.67 -0.03
CA ASP A 8 7.77 -1.40 -1.25
C ASP A 8 6.94 -1.61 -2.53
N LEU A 9 6.19 -2.73 -2.62
CA LEU A 9 5.36 -2.99 -3.80
C LEU A 9 4.28 -1.92 -3.98
N ARG A 10 3.68 -1.46 -2.88
CA ARG A 10 2.64 -0.42 -2.91
C ARG A 10 3.23 0.92 -3.35
N GLU A 11 4.37 1.29 -2.78
CA GLU A 11 5.09 2.51 -3.12
C GLU A 11 5.49 2.54 -4.59
N ARG A 12 6.03 1.43 -5.11
CA ARG A 12 6.42 1.33 -6.53
C ARG A 12 5.23 1.43 -7.46
N VAL A 13 4.11 0.78 -7.14
CA VAL A 13 2.88 0.85 -7.94
C VAL A 13 2.32 2.27 -7.96
N VAL A 14 2.21 2.91 -6.80
CA VAL A 14 1.65 4.26 -6.70
C VAL A 14 2.59 5.31 -7.30
N SER A 15 3.91 5.13 -7.17
CA SER A 15 4.91 5.95 -7.85
C SER A 15 4.80 5.86 -9.37
N ALA A 16 4.57 4.67 -9.93
CA ALA A 16 4.36 4.52 -11.36
C ALA A 16 3.11 5.27 -11.85
N VAL A 17 2.01 5.20 -11.09
CA VAL A 17 0.79 5.96 -11.40
C VAL A 17 1.04 7.47 -11.29
N ALA A 18 1.73 7.93 -10.25
CA ALA A 18 2.10 9.34 -10.07
C ALA A 18 3.00 9.86 -11.20
N LYS A 19 3.84 9.01 -11.80
CA LYS A 19 4.68 9.31 -12.96
C LYS A 19 3.92 9.31 -14.30
N GLY A 20 2.60 9.10 -14.28
CA GLY A 20 1.74 9.17 -15.46
C GLY A 20 1.31 7.82 -16.04
N ALA A 21 1.69 6.68 -15.42
CA ALA A 21 1.16 5.39 -15.85
C ALA A 21 -0.35 5.30 -15.54
N SER A 22 -1.12 4.72 -16.45
CA SER A 22 -2.50 4.39 -16.12
C SER A 22 -2.55 3.31 -15.03
N ARG A 23 -3.61 3.31 -14.22
CA ARG A 23 -3.84 2.28 -13.17
C ARG A 23 -3.83 0.86 -13.74
N ARG A 24 -4.29 0.69 -15.00
CA ARG A 24 -4.24 -0.59 -15.73
C ARG A 24 -2.82 -0.98 -16.13
N GLN A 25 -2.01 -0.05 -16.63
CA GLN A 25 -0.61 -0.32 -16.94
C GLN A 25 0.18 -0.69 -15.69
N ALA A 26 -0.02 0.01 -14.58
CA ALA A 26 0.62 -0.32 -13.30
C ALA A 26 0.22 -1.73 -12.81
N ALA A 27 -1.06 -2.11 -12.94
CA ALA A 27 -1.51 -3.45 -12.58
C ALA A 27 -0.77 -4.56 -13.37
N VAL A 28 -0.66 -4.38 -14.70
CA VAL A 28 0.07 -5.32 -15.56
C VAL A 28 1.57 -5.33 -15.24
N GLN A 29 2.18 -4.16 -15.08
CA GLN A 29 3.62 -4.03 -14.81
C GLN A 29 4.06 -4.71 -13.51
N PHE A 30 3.22 -4.66 -12.47
CA PHE A 30 3.54 -5.16 -11.14
C PHE A 30 2.85 -6.49 -10.78
N GLY A 31 2.07 -7.06 -11.71
CA GLY A 31 1.39 -8.35 -11.51
C GLY A 31 0.34 -8.31 -10.39
N VAL A 32 -0.35 -7.19 -10.22
CA VAL A 32 -1.39 -7.00 -9.19
C VAL A 32 -2.75 -6.72 -9.84
N ALA A 33 -3.84 -7.03 -9.13
CA ALA A 33 -5.17 -6.72 -9.63
C ALA A 33 -5.39 -5.20 -9.73
N ILE A 34 -6.12 -4.75 -10.76
CA ILE A 34 -6.49 -3.33 -10.93
C ILE A 34 -7.24 -2.78 -9.72
N SER A 35 -8.10 -3.59 -9.10
CA SER A 35 -8.82 -3.20 -7.88
C SER A 35 -7.86 -2.88 -6.73
N THR A 36 -6.77 -3.64 -6.60
CA THR A 36 -5.72 -3.40 -5.60
C THR A 36 -4.99 -2.08 -5.85
N VAL A 37 -4.65 -1.79 -7.11
CA VAL A 37 -4.05 -0.50 -7.50
C VAL A 37 -4.98 0.66 -7.14
N ASN A 38 -6.27 0.54 -7.46
CA ASN A 38 -7.27 1.56 -7.13
C ASN A 38 -7.33 1.81 -5.62
N THR A 39 -7.34 0.76 -4.79
CA THR A 39 -7.34 0.89 -3.34
C THR A 39 -6.11 1.64 -2.83
N TRP A 40 -4.92 1.37 -3.36
CA TRP A 40 -3.69 2.04 -2.91
C TRP A 40 -3.63 3.50 -3.33
N VAL A 41 -4.05 3.82 -4.57
CA VAL A 41 -4.10 5.21 -5.05
C VAL A 41 -5.14 6.01 -4.27
N TRP A 42 -6.35 5.48 -4.09
CA TRP A 42 -7.40 6.12 -3.29
C TRP A 42 -6.90 6.39 -1.86
N ARG A 43 -6.16 5.45 -1.28
CA ARG A 43 -5.63 5.62 0.06
C ARG A 43 -4.54 6.68 0.16
N LEU A 44 -3.64 6.75 -0.82
CA LEU A 44 -2.67 7.84 -0.90
C LEU A 44 -3.39 9.19 -1.00
N GLU A 45 -4.40 9.31 -1.88
CA GLU A 45 -5.17 10.54 -2.05
C GLU A 45 -5.92 10.96 -0.76
N LYS A 46 -6.42 9.99 0.01
CA LYS A 46 -7.18 10.26 1.25
C LYS A 46 -6.32 10.51 2.48
N THR A 47 -5.17 9.86 2.59
CA THR A 47 -4.38 9.82 3.84
C THR A 47 -2.96 10.33 3.69
N GLY A 48 -2.49 10.57 2.46
CA GLY A 48 -1.09 10.90 2.17
C GLY A 48 -0.14 9.71 2.31
N SER A 49 -0.63 8.50 2.61
CA SER A 49 0.20 7.31 2.80
C SER A 49 -0.33 6.07 2.06
N VAL A 50 0.59 5.30 1.49
CA VAL A 50 0.34 3.98 0.87
C VAL A 50 0.58 2.83 1.85
N ALA A 51 1.22 3.11 2.99
CA ALA A 51 1.52 2.12 4.00
C ALA A 51 0.23 1.46 4.50
N PRO A 52 0.19 0.13 4.71
CA PRO A 52 -0.93 -0.53 5.36
C PRO A 52 -1.33 0.18 6.65
N GLY A 53 -2.62 0.14 7.01
CA GLY A 53 -3.03 0.57 8.35
C GLY A 53 -2.27 -0.29 9.36
N GLN A 54 -1.99 0.26 10.54
CA GLN A 54 -1.19 -0.40 11.56
C GLN A 54 -1.68 -1.84 11.77
N MET A 55 -0.97 -2.80 11.19
CA MET A 55 -1.25 -4.22 11.29
C MET A 55 -0.29 -4.78 12.33
N GLY A 56 -0.78 -4.85 13.57
CA GLY A 56 -0.03 -5.32 14.71
C GLY A 56 0.84 -4.25 15.35
N GLU A 57 0.24 -3.36 16.15
CA GLU A 57 0.91 -3.12 17.44
C GLU A 57 0.61 -4.34 18.30
N VAL A 58 1.59 -5.19 18.52
CA VAL A 58 1.69 -5.76 19.86
C VAL A 58 1.96 -4.57 20.76
N ARG A 59 0.94 -4.16 21.53
CA ARG A 59 1.08 -3.14 22.56
C ARG A 59 2.10 -3.69 23.56
N HIS A 60 3.35 -3.27 23.45
CA HIS A 60 4.32 -3.50 24.50
C HIS A 60 3.83 -2.66 25.68
N SER A 61 3.09 -3.30 26.60
CA SER A 61 2.83 -2.76 27.92
C SER A 61 4.19 -2.39 28.51
N ARG A 62 4.48 -1.10 28.58
CA ARG A 62 5.67 -0.57 29.22
C ARG A 62 5.60 -1.02 30.69
N LEU A 63 6.28 -2.13 31.02
CA LEU A 63 6.59 -2.48 32.40
C LEU A 63 7.66 -1.49 32.84
N THR A 64 7.20 -0.37 33.41
CA THR A 64 8.06 0.51 34.17
C THR A 64 8.41 -0.21 35.47
N LEU A 65 9.72 -0.43 35.69
CA LEU A 65 10.30 -0.88 36.96
C LEU A 65 10.18 0.22 38.02
#